data_AF-A0A642C270-F1
#
_entry.id   AF-A0A642C270-F1
#
_cell.length_a   1.000
_cell.length_b   1.000
_cell.length_c   1.000
_cell.angle_alpha   90.00
_cell.angle_beta   90.00
_cell.angle_gamma   90.00
#
_symmetry.space_group_name_H-M   'P 1'
#
loop_
_entity.id
_entity.type
_entity.pdbx_description
1 polymer ?
#
loop_
_entity_poly.entity_id
_entity_poly.type
_entity_poly.pdbx_seq_one_letter_code
_entity_poly.pdbx_strand_id
1 'polypeptide(L)'
;NQGGNHNIYENLAMHDGMAIGFYLVRGSNNLVLKCDAYNNYDPVSENGTGGNVDGFGGHPASASYTGNVFKGCRAWYNSDDGFDLIKAQAAYTIEDCWAFYNGYKPGGFVGAGDGTGFKAGGYGMRSKVKMPNEIPHHVVKNCLAYKNKNKGFYANHHLGGISWFNNTGYQNPSNFCMLNRKSAGEIVDVDGYDHIIRNNLSYKPRAAGKHIVDVNREECTIINNSFLPVDMTVGEDDFVSLDPAQLTLPRKADGSLPDIDFLKLKRNSKLYDAGIGFQFSAQNL
;
A
#
# COMPACT_ATOMS: atom_id res chain seq x y z
N ASN A 1 -4.65 8.17 -16.55
CA ASN A 1 -6.05 8.19 -17.03
C ASN A 1 -6.76 9.49 -16.62
N GLN A 2 -6.97 10.39 -17.59
CA GLN A 2 -7.68 11.67 -17.45
C GLN A 2 -9.10 11.62 -18.07
N GLY A 3 -9.61 10.42 -18.35
CA GLY A 3 -10.92 10.16 -18.95
C GLY A 3 -10.90 8.83 -19.70
N GLY A 4 -11.86 7.95 -19.40
CA GLY A 4 -11.98 6.62 -20.00
C GLY A 4 -12.49 5.59 -19.01
N ASN A 5 -13.49 4.81 -19.41
CA ASN A 5 -14.08 3.75 -18.59
C ASN A 5 -13.76 2.38 -19.19
N HIS A 6 -13.75 1.34 -18.35
CA HIS A 6 -13.60 -0.06 -18.81
C HIS A 6 -12.29 -0.34 -19.56
N ASN A 7 -11.22 0.40 -19.26
CA ASN A 7 -9.90 0.15 -19.86
C ASN A 7 -9.13 -0.89 -19.06
N ILE A 8 -8.28 -1.64 -19.77
CA ILE A 8 -7.27 -2.50 -19.18
C ILE A 8 -5.90 -1.97 -19.59
N TYR A 9 -5.06 -1.65 -18.60
CA TYR A 9 -3.65 -1.33 -18.78
C TYR A 9 -2.86 -2.52 -18.26
N GLU A 10 -2.44 -3.41 -19.16
CA GLU A 10 -1.84 -4.69 -18.80
C GLU A 10 -0.36 -4.76 -19.17
N ASN A 11 0.45 -5.28 -18.23
CA ASN A 11 1.86 -5.63 -18.44
C ASN A 11 2.72 -4.47 -18.98
N LEU A 12 2.48 -3.27 -18.45
CA LEU A 12 3.24 -2.06 -18.75
C LEU A 12 4.34 -1.84 -17.71
N ALA A 13 5.47 -1.26 -18.13
CA ALA A 13 6.53 -0.82 -17.23
C ALA A 13 6.79 0.67 -17.42
N MET A 14 6.67 1.46 -16.34
CA MET A 14 6.90 2.90 -16.32
C MET A 14 8.09 3.20 -15.41
N HIS A 15 9.26 3.37 -16.00
CA HIS A 15 10.50 3.35 -15.23
C HIS A 15 11.62 4.24 -15.78
N ASP A 16 12.64 4.43 -14.93
CA ASP A 16 13.84 5.23 -15.21
C ASP A 16 13.50 6.65 -15.74
N GLY A 17 12.43 7.23 -15.18
CA GLY A 17 11.90 8.53 -15.56
C GLY A 17 11.76 9.50 -14.38
N MET A 18 11.18 10.66 -14.66
CA MET A 18 10.90 11.71 -13.66
C MET A 18 9.41 11.83 -13.33
N ALA A 19 8.55 11.07 -14.02
CA ALA A 19 7.10 11.17 -13.91
C ALA A 19 6.53 10.08 -13.01
N ILE A 20 5.35 10.34 -12.46
CA ILE A 20 4.50 9.30 -11.86
C ILE A 20 4.24 8.21 -12.89
N GLY A 21 4.35 6.94 -12.49
CA GLY A 21 4.18 5.80 -13.41
C GLY A 21 2.77 5.74 -14.00
N PHE A 22 1.75 5.61 -13.14
CA PHE A 22 0.34 5.68 -13.54
C PHE A 22 -0.44 6.65 -12.67
N TYR A 23 -1.27 7.49 -13.26
CA TYR A 23 -2.05 8.49 -12.53
C TYR A 23 -3.50 8.55 -13.03
N LEU A 24 -4.47 8.17 -12.19
CA LEU A 24 -5.91 8.22 -12.51
C LEU A 24 -6.61 9.34 -11.76
N VAL A 25 -7.40 10.14 -12.49
CA VAL A 25 -8.28 11.16 -11.90
C VAL A 25 -9.71 11.14 -12.45
N ARG A 26 -9.95 10.55 -13.63
CA ARG A 26 -11.29 10.41 -14.20
C ARG A 26 -11.46 9.03 -14.83
N GLY A 27 -12.65 8.46 -14.67
CA GLY A 27 -13.05 7.18 -15.27
C GLY A 27 -13.36 6.09 -14.26
N SER A 28 -14.20 5.14 -14.68
CA SER A 28 -14.68 4.01 -13.86
C SER A 28 -14.26 2.67 -14.46
N ASN A 29 -14.20 1.63 -13.63
CA ASN A 29 -13.94 0.26 -14.06
C ASN A 29 -12.62 0.10 -14.84
N ASN A 30 -11.59 0.87 -14.50
CA ASN A 30 -10.27 0.71 -15.10
C ASN A 30 -9.44 -0.27 -14.29
N LEU A 31 -8.83 -1.22 -14.99
CA LEU A 31 -7.95 -2.22 -14.40
C LEU A 31 -6.52 -1.95 -14.84
N VAL A 32 -5.65 -1.67 -13.89
CA VAL A 32 -4.19 -1.61 -14.08
C VAL A 32 -3.63 -2.93 -13.58
N LEU A 33 -3.25 -3.79 -14.52
CA LEU A 33 -2.98 -5.21 -14.30
C LEU A 33 -1.52 -5.53 -14.61
N LYS A 34 -0.82 -6.15 -13.65
CA LYS A 34 0.54 -6.68 -13.86
C LYS A 34 1.55 -5.61 -14.30
N CYS A 35 1.38 -4.35 -13.86
CA CYS A 35 2.27 -3.27 -14.26
C CYS A 35 3.42 -3.08 -13.25
N ASP A 36 4.54 -2.55 -13.74
CA ASP A 36 5.67 -2.15 -12.92
C ASP A 36 5.88 -0.63 -13.01
N ALA A 37 6.15 0.01 -11.87
CA ALA A 37 6.57 1.41 -11.83
C ALA A 37 7.81 1.53 -10.94
N TYR A 38 8.95 1.91 -11.51
CA TYR A 38 10.20 1.87 -10.76
C TYR A 38 11.29 2.84 -11.20
N ASN A 39 12.23 3.11 -10.29
CA ASN A 39 13.32 4.06 -10.52
C ASN A 39 12.83 5.45 -11.00
N ASN A 40 11.64 5.86 -10.55
CA ASN A 40 11.08 7.15 -10.94
C ASN A 40 11.45 8.22 -9.90
N TYR A 41 12.15 9.26 -10.34
CA TYR A 41 12.65 10.32 -9.47
C TYR A 41 12.77 11.62 -10.26
N ASP A 42 12.19 12.69 -9.74
CA ASP A 42 12.37 14.05 -10.27
C ASP A 42 13.51 14.77 -9.51
N PRO A 43 14.70 14.92 -10.13
CA PRO A 43 15.81 15.68 -9.55
C PRO A 43 15.74 17.19 -9.85
N VAL A 44 14.74 17.64 -10.60
CA VAL A 44 14.66 19.00 -11.15
C VAL A 44 13.75 19.89 -10.33
N SER A 45 12.51 19.47 -10.10
CA SER A 45 11.53 20.29 -9.35
C SER A 45 11.79 20.29 -7.85
N GLU A 46 11.28 21.29 -7.13
CA GLU A 46 11.31 21.39 -5.67
C GLU A 46 12.69 21.14 -5.03
N ASN A 47 13.77 21.62 -5.67
CA ASN A 47 15.16 21.41 -5.27
C ASN A 47 15.60 19.92 -5.27
N GLY A 48 14.99 19.10 -6.13
CA GLY A 48 15.35 17.69 -6.32
C GLY A 48 14.97 16.80 -5.14
N THR A 49 13.96 17.18 -4.35
CA THR A 49 13.45 16.38 -3.23
C THR A 49 12.78 15.08 -3.70
N GLY A 50 12.16 15.11 -4.90
CA GLY A 50 11.41 13.98 -5.46
C GLY A 50 10.08 13.70 -4.74
N GLY A 51 9.52 14.69 -4.04
CA GLY A 51 8.35 14.52 -3.16
C GLY A 51 6.99 14.43 -3.83
N ASN A 52 6.91 14.11 -5.13
CA ASN A 52 5.63 13.98 -5.86
C ASN A 52 5.66 12.89 -6.95
N VAL A 53 6.62 11.94 -6.87
CA VAL A 53 6.79 10.90 -7.91
C VAL A 53 6.47 9.53 -7.32
N ASP A 54 5.20 9.17 -7.45
CA ASP A 54 4.68 7.86 -7.06
C ASP A 54 4.83 6.82 -8.17
N GLY A 55 4.77 5.54 -7.80
CA GLY A 55 4.57 4.48 -8.77
C GLY A 55 3.16 4.52 -9.38
N PHE A 56 2.14 4.48 -8.53
CA PHE A 56 0.73 4.42 -8.92
C PHE A 56 -0.14 5.37 -8.09
N GLY A 57 -0.67 6.41 -8.73
CA GLY A 57 -1.63 7.35 -8.16
C GLY A 57 -3.08 7.06 -8.59
N GLY A 58 -3.95 6.80 -7.61
CA GLY A 58 -5.38 6.56 -7.81
C GLY A 58 -6.22 7.64 -7.13
N HIS A 59 -6.53 8.72 -7.83
CA HIS A 59 -7.18 9.93 -7.28
C HIS A 59 -8.50 10.27 -7.99
N PRO A 60 -9.48 9.34 -8.08
CA PRO A 60 -10.76 9.60 -8.74
C PRO A 60 -11.38 10.90 -8.23
N ALA A 61 -11.58 11.87 -9.12
CA ALA A 61 -11.98 13.23 -8.75
C ALA A 61 -13.50 13.39 -8.52
N SER A 62 -14.27 12.30 -8.60
CA SER A 62 -15.72 12.24 -8.39
C SER A 62 -16.11 10.89 -7.78
N ALA A 63 -17.16 10.89 -6.95
CA ALA A 63 -17.73 9.69 -6.34
C ALA A 63 -18.32 8.70 -7.36
N SER A 64 -18.58 9.11 -8.62
CA SER A 64 -19.06 8.21 -9.67
C SER A 64 -17.95 7.41 -10.37
N TYR A 65 -16.68 7.74 -10.14
CA TYR A 65 -15.51 7.09 -10.75
C TYR A 65 -15.10 5.83 -9.97
N THR A 66 -16.02 4.87 -9.86
CA THR A 66 -15.90 3.63 -9.06
C THR A 66 -15.30 2.47 -9.86
N GLY A 67 -14.97 1.37 -9.16
CA GLY A 67 -14.56 0.10 -9.77
C GLY A 67 -13.13 0.08 -10.32
N ASN A 68 -12.30 1.07 -9.98
CA ASN A 68 -10.91 1.12 -10.41
C ASN A 68 -10.02 0.22 -9.52
N VAL A 69 -9.09 -0.50 -10.15
CA VAL A 69 -8.28 -1.53 -9.50
C VAL A 69 -6.82 -1.47 -9.94
N PHE A 70 -5.90 -1.52 -8.99
CA PHE A 70 -4.51 -1.91 -9.21
C PHE A 70 -4.36 -3.39 -8.83
N LYS A 71 -3.95 -4.25 -9.77
CA LYS A 71 -3.83 -5.69 -9.53
C LYS A 71 -2.50 -6.27 -10.02
N GLY A 72 -1.78 -6.99 -9.16
CA GLY A 72 -0.55 -7.68 -9.56
C GLY A 72 0.62 -6.75 -9.91
N CYS A 73 0.56 -5.49 -9.46
CA CYS A 73 1.54 -4.46 -9.81
C CYS A 73 2.74 -4.45 -8.85
N ARG A 74 3.90 -3.96 -9.30
CA ARG A 74 5.06 -3.70 -8.42
C ARG A 74 5.48 -2.24 -8.48
N ALA A 75 5.77 -1.64 -7.34
CA ALA A 75 6.27 -0.29 -7.23
C ALA A 75 7.55 -0.25 -6.39
N TRP A 76 8.68 0.14 -6.97
CA TRP A 76 9.93 0.26 -6.20
C TRP A 76 10.85 1.38 -6.65
N TYR A 77 11.57 1.98 -5.70
CA TYR A 77 12.41 3.15 -5.97
C TYR A 77 11.67 4.30 -6.69
N ASN A 78 10.37 4.44 -6.44
CA ASN A 78 9.67 5.70 -6.71
C ASN A 78 10.02 6.66 -5.58
N SER A 79 10.37 7.89 -5.94
CA SER A 79 10.99 8.80 -4.97
C SER A 79 10.03 9.26 -3.89
N ASP A 80 8.71 9.21 -4.11
CA ASP A 80 7.69 9.49 -3.09
C ASP A 80 7.06 8.20 -2.55
N ASP A 81 5.93 7.72 -3.07
CA ASP A 81 5.28 6.49 -2.63
C ASP A 81 5.19 5.39 -3.70
N GLY A 82 4.94 4.16 -3.26
CA GLY A 82 4.63 3.07 -4.18
C GLY A 82 3.24 3.24 -4.79
N PHE A 83 2.24 3.37 -3.92
CA PHE A 83 0.83 3.58 -4.26
C PHE A 83 0.26 4.72 -3.42
N ASP A 84 -0.43 5.67 -4.04
CA ASP A 84 -1.10 6.79 -3.37
C ASP A 84 -2.57 6.92 -3.80
N LEU A 85 -3.49 6.92 -2.84
CA LEU A 85 -4.94 7.11 -3.00
C LEU A 85 -5.45 8.43 -2.39
N ILE A 86 -4.56 9.38 -2.06
CA ILE A 86 -4.96 10.63 -1.43
C ILE A 86 -5.97 11.38 -2.31
N LYS A 87 -6.97 12.00 -1.67
CA LYS A 87 -8.07 12.76 -2.31
C LYS A 87 -8.96 11.94 -3.25
N ALA A 88 -8.87 10.61 -3.24
CA ALA A 88 -9.81 9.77 -3.95
C ALA A 88 -11.25 10.03 -3.46
N GLN A 89 -12.15 10.36 -4.37
CA GLN A 89 -13.57 10.58 -4.07
C GLN A 89 -14.42 9.32 -4.21
N ALA A 90 -13.85 8.26 -4.77
CA ALA A 90 -14.48 6.95 -4.94
C ALA A 90 -13.53 5.86 -4.46
N ALA A 91 -14.10 4.72 -4.05
CA ALA A 91 -13.33 3.58 -3.58
C ALA A 91 -12.38 3.05 -4.66
N TYR A 92 -11.23 2.57 -4.21
CA TYR A 92 -10.18 1.98 -5.04
C TYR A 92 -9.78 0.65 -4.40
N THR A 93 -9.47 -0.35 -5.23
CA THR A 93 -8.92 -1.62 -4.76
C THR A 93 -7.47 -1.76 -5.19
N ILE A 94 -6.60 -2.13 -4.25
CA ILE A 94 -5.23 -2.56 -4.50
C ILE A 94 -5.14 -4.04 -4.11
N GLU A 95 -4.81 -4.90 -5.06
CA GLU A 95 -4.85 -6.36 -4.90
C GLU A 95 -3.58 -7.01 -5.46
N ASP A 96 -2.99 -7.95 -4.73
CA ASP A 96 -1.82 -8.71 -5.17
C ASP A 96 -0.61 -7.83 -5.57
N CYS A 97 -0.46 -6.65 -4.98
CA CYS A 97 0.59 -5.68 -5.35
C CYS A 97 1.79 -5.69 -4.39
N TRP A 98 2.98 -5.37 -4.89
CA TRP A 98 4.20 -5.25 -4.09
C TRP A 98 4.73 -3.82 -4.10
N ALA A 99 5.05 -3.27 -2.93
CA ALA A 99 5.62 -1.93 -2.78
C ALA A 99 6.87 -1.98 -1.90
N PHE A 100 8.04 -1.66 -2.47
CA PHE A 100 9.29 -1.79 -1.75
C PHE A 100 10.32 -0.71 -2.11
N TYR A 101 11.14 -0.31 -1.15
CA TYR A 101 12.17 0.73 -1.33
C TYR A 101 11.67 2.10 -1.85
N ASN A 102 10.38 2.42 -1.75
CA ASN A 102 9.88 3.74 -2.13
C ASN A 102 10.29 4.79 -1.08
N GLY A 103 10.43 6.05 -1.51
CA GLY A 103 10.94 7.15 -0.70
C GLY A 103 12.45 7.28 -0.69
N TYR A 104 13.15 6.50 -1.52
CA TYR A 104 14.59 6.58 -1.70
C TYR A 104 14.94 6.98 -3.14
N LYS A 105 16.09 7.63 -3.32
CA LYS A 105 16.66 7.82 -4.66
C LYS A 105 16.98 6.43 -5.28
N PRO A 106 16.78 6.25 -6.59
CA PRO A 106 16.98 4.95 -7.23
C PRO A 106 18.37 4.35 -6.97
N GLY A 107 18.40 3.04 -6.70
CA GLY A 107 19.64 2.27 -6.52
C GLY A 107 20.32 2.39 -5.14
N GLY A 108 19.72 3.08 -4.16
CA GLY A 108 20.31 3.22 -2.83
C GLY A 108 19.30 3.53 -1.73
N PHE A 109 19.78 3.77 -0.51
CA PHE A 109 18.95 4.12 0.65
C PHE A 109 19.08 5.61 1.04
N VAL A 110 19.43 6.46 0.07
CA VAL A 110 19.43 7.92 0.23
C VAL A 110 17.98 8.41 0.16
N GLY A 111 17.49 9.08 1.20
CA GLY A 111 16.09 9.51 1.27
C GLY A 111 15.70 10.54 0.20
N ALA A 112 14.45 10.46 -0.25
CA ALA A 112 13.78 11.41 -1.14
C ALA A 112 12.44 11.86 -0.50
N GLY A 113 11.30 11.71 -1.18
CA GLY A 113 9.93 11.99 -0.71
C GLY A 113 9.44 11.09 0.42
N ASP A 114 8.15 11.02 0.71
CA ASP A 114 7.55 10.42 1.91
C ASP A 114 7.99 8.98 2.19
N GLY A 115 7.87 8.08 1.19
CA GLY A 115 8.33 6.71 1.28
C GLY A 115 7.36 5.73 1.95
N THR A 116 6.12 5.78 1.52
CA THR A 116 5.07 4.83 1.88
C THR A 116 5.00 3.72 0.84
N GLY A 117 4.81 2.47 1.26
CA GLY A 117 4.46 1.40 0.34
C GLY A 117 3.06 1.63 -0.25
N PHE A 118 2.07 1.70 0.63
CA PHE A 118 0.65 1.90 0.28
C PHE A 118 0.05 3.04 1.12
N LYS A 119 -0.03 4.23 0.54
CA LYS A 119 -0.72 5.41 1.09
C LYS A 119 -2.18 5.34 0.63
N ALA A 120 -3.03 4.68 1.42
CA ALA A 120 -4.31 4.15 0.93
C ALA A 120 -5.53 5.06 1.18
N GLY A 121 -5.31 6.35 1.45
CA GLY A 121 -6.41 7.26 1.71
C GLY A 121 -5.96 8.69 1.99
N GLY A 122 -6.75 9.39 2.79
CA GLY A 122 -6.51 10.78 3.17
C GLY A 122 -7.12 11.85 2.27
N TYR A 123 -7.39 13.02 2.86
CA TYR A 123 -7.79 14.24 2.16
C TYR A 123 -6.87 15.43 2.45
N GLY A 124 -5.75 15.15 3.15
CA GLY A 124 -4.78 16.12 3.63
C GLY A 124 -5.14 16.75 4.96
N MET A 125 -4.14 17.37 5.59
CA MET A 125 -4.23 18.02 6.91
C MET A 125 -4.32 19.55 6.79
N ARG A 126 -5.04 20.05 5.78
CA ARG A 126 -5.31 21.49 5.60
C ARG A 126 -6.66 21.87 6.23
N SER A 127 -6.84 23.15 6.53
CA SER A 127 -8.07 23.70 7.14
C SER A 127 -9.33 23.51 6.31
N LYS A 128 -9.18 23.45 4.98
CA LYS A 128 -10.25 23.07 4.05
C LYS A 128 -9.75 21.93 3.18
N VAL A 129 -10.53 20.86 3.14
CA VAL A 129 -10.27 19.68 2.30
C VAL A 129 -11.42 19.45 1.35
N LYS A 130 -11.11 18.98 0.14
CA LYS A 130 -12.11 18.56 -0.84
C LYS A 130 -12.32 17.05 -0.69
N MET A 131 -13.51 16.65 -0.24
CA MET A 131 -13.88 15.26 0.02
C MET A 131 -15.30 14.98 -0.49
N PRO A 132 -15.66 13.71 -0.74
CA PRO A 132 -17.03 13.32 -1.06
C PRO A 132 -17.96 13.43 0.16
N ASN A 133 -19.27 13.40 -0.07
CA ASN A 133 -20.27 13.38 1.02
C ASN A 133 -20.19 12.09 1.84
N GLU A 134 -19.89 10.98 1.18
CA GLU A 134 -19.64 9.67 1.80
C GLU A 134 -18.18 9.32 1.59
N ILE A 135 -17.45 9.06 2.69
CA ILE A 135 -16.04 8.70 2.61
C ILE A 135 -15.92 7.28 2.02
N PRO A 136 -15.19 7.10 0.90
CA PRO A 136 -15.05 5.83 0.25
C PRO A 136 -14.26 4.85 1.10
N HIS A 137 -14.74 3.61 1.17
CA HIS A 137 -14.03 2.53 1.85
C HIS A 137 -13.05 1.86 0.89
N HIS A 138 -11.77 2.23 0.95
CA HIS A 138 -10.73 1.62 0.11
C HIS A 138 -10.43 0.18 0.56
N VAL A 139 -9.87 -0.62 -0.36
CA VAL A 139 -9.47 -2.01 -0.07
C VAL A 139 -8.02 -2.22 -0.49
N VAL A 140 -7.19 -2.69 0.44
CA VAL A 140 -5.82 -3.15 0.17
C VAL A 140 -5.72 -4.59 0.65
N LYS A 141 -5.54 -5.51 -0.30
CA LYS A 141 -5.53 -6.94 0.00
C LYS A 141 -4.43 -7.70 -0.71
N ASN A 142 -3.93 -8.75 -0.07
CA ASN A 142 -2.91 -9.64 -0.64
C ASN A 142 -1.62 -8.91 -1.06
N CYS A 143 -1.33 -7.76 -0.44
CA CYS A 143 -0.21 -6.92 -0.81
C CYS A 143 1.02 -7.15 0.07
N LEU A 144 2.21 -6.86 -0.48
CA LEU A 144 3.50 -6.98 0.20
C LEU A 144 4.17 -5.61 0.28
N ALA A 145 4.52 -5.15 1.49
CA ALA A 145 5.28 -3.92 1.71
C ALA A 145 6.65 -4.22 2.33
N TYR A 146 7.74 -3.89 1.63
CA TYR A 146 9.10 -4.18 2.11
C TYR A 146 10.01 -2.96 2.10
N LYS A 147 10.55 -2.62 3.28
CA LYS A 147 11.64 -1.65 3.43
C LYS A 147 11.44 -0.33 2.69
N ASN A 148 10.21 0.18 2.64
CA ASN A 148 9.96 1.57 2.23
C ASN A 148 10.59 2.53 3.27
N LYS A 149 10.82 3.79 2.90
CA LYS A 149 11.54 4.73 3.78
C LYS A 149 10.80 5.00 5.08
N ASN A 150 9.47 5.08 5.06
CA ASN A 150 8.65 5.56 6.18
C ASN A 150 7.58 4.56 6.66
N LYS A 151 6.67 4.13 5.78
CA LYS A 151 5.50 3.31 6.17
C LYS A 151 5.30 2.13 5.19
N GLY A 152 4.84 0.99 5.70
CA GLY A 152 4.39 -0.12 4.86
C GLY A 152 2.99 0.16 4.29
N PHE A 153 1.99 0.01 5.16
CA PHE A 153 0.57 0.24 4.90
C PHE A 153 0.10 1.43 5.75
N TYR A 154 -0.49 2.45 5.12
CA TYR A 154 -0.80 3.72 5.77
C TYR A 154 -2.20 4.23 5.40
N ALA A 155 -3.04 4.51 6.40
CA ALA A 155 -4.36 5.12 6.21
C ALA A 155 -4.29 6.58 5.75
N ASN A 156 -3.20 7.29 6.05
CA ASN A 156 -2.91 8.64 5.56
C ASN A 156 -3.94 9.69 5.99
N HIS A 157 -4.27 9.73 7.28
CA HIS A 157 -5.21 10.72 7.81
C HIS A 157 -6.59 10.58 7.12
N HIS A 158 -7.01 9.34 6.85
CA HIS A 158 -8.32 9.12 6.24
C HIS A 158 -9.43 9.59 7.19
N LEU A 159 -10.62 9.81 6.63
CA LEU A 159 -11.78 10.29 7.38
C LEU A 159 -12.79 9.17 7.67
N GLY A 160 -12.35 7.92 7.59
CA GLY A 160 -13.17 6.72 7.72
C GLY A 160 -12.36 5.43 7.63
N GLY A 161 -13.06 4.32 7.46
CA GLY A 161 -12.49 2.99 7.40
C GLY A 161 -11.80 2.63 6.09
N ILE A 162 -10.80 1.74 6.20
CA ILE A 162 -10.12 1.09 5.08
C ILE A 162 -10.03 -0.39 5.42
N SER A 163 -10.18 -1.23 4.41
CA SER A 163 -10.10 -2.67 4.51
C SER A 163 -8.70 -3.16 4.19
N TRP A 164 -8.07 -3.85 5.14
CA TRP A 164 -6.70 -4.37 5.09
C TRP A 164 -6.73 -5.88 5.27
N PHE A 165 -6.62 -6.62 4.16
CA PHE A 165 -6.75 -8.08 4.18
C PHE A 165 -5.49 -8.79 3.74
N ASN A 166 -5.04 -9.77 4.52
CA ASN A 166 -4.02 -10.71 4.06
C ASN A 166 -2.75 -9.97 3.55
N ASN A 167 -2.39 -8.83 4.11
CA ASN A 167 -1.19 -8.10 3.68
C ASN A 167 0.04 -8.56 4.46
N THR A 168 1.24 -8.29 3.96
CA THR A 168 2.49 -8.61 4.64
C THR A 168 3.43 -7.43 4.65
N GLY A 169 3.75 -6.93 5.84
CA GLY A 169 4.73 -5.87 6.06
C GLY A 169 6.02 -6.41 6.65
N TYR A 170 7.16 -6.05 6.05
CA TYR A 170 8.48 -6.44 6.55
C TYR A 170 9.48 -5.27 6.47
N GLN A 171 10.19 -5.01 7.57
CA GLN A 171 11.25 -4.00 7.63
C GLN A 171 10.86 -2.60 7.14
N ASN A 172 9.60 -2.19 7.22
CA ASN A 172 9.25 -0.76 7.15
C ASN A 172 9.42 -0.15 8.56
N PRO A 173 9.65 1.17 8.74
CA PRO A 173 9.74 1.75 10.08
C PRO A 173 8.53 1.43 10.94
N SER A 174 7.31 1.62 10.41
CA SER A 174 6.14 0.88 10.87
C SER A 174 5.54 0.10 9.70
N ASN A 175 5.13 -1.14 9.96
CA ASN A 175 4.54 -1.98 8.93
C ASN A 175 3.10 -1.57 8.64
N PHE A 176 2.31 -1.28 9.67
CA PHE A 176 0.92 -0.82 9.56
C PHE A 176 0.75 0.47 10.38
N CYS A 177 0.10 1.49 9.81
CA CYS A 177 -0.22 2.75 10.47
C CYS A 177 -1.64 3.17 10.09
N MET A 178 -2.52 3.23 11.07
CA MET A 178 -3.96 3.43 10.85
C MET A 178 -4.39 4.88 11.13
N LEU A 179 -3.45 5.82 11.20
CA LEU A 179 -3.72 7.22 11.55
C LEU A 179 -4.87 7.82 10.71
N ASN A 180 -5.91 8.27 11.39
CA ASN A 180 -7.02 8.99 10.78
C ASN A 180 -6.98 10.48 11.16
N ARG A 181 -7.63 11.29 10.33
CA ARG A 181 -8.00 12.65 10.71
C ARG A 181 -9.33 12.58 11.46
N LYS A 182 -9.46 13.31 12.56
CA LYS A 182 -10.67 13.28 13.41
C LYS A 182 -11.96 13.59 12.65
N SER A 183 -11.93 14.66 11.85
CA SER A 183 -13.06 15.08 11.03
C SER A 183 -12.59 16.08 9.96
N ALA A 184 -13.44 16.36 8.96
CA ALA A 184 -13.13 17.38 7.96
C ALA A 184 -12.96 18.79 8.54
N GLY A 185 -13.63 19.08 9.66
CA GLY A 185 -13.58 20.37 10.35
C GLY A 185 -12.40 20.50 11.30
N GLU A 186 -11.82 19.39 11.75
CA GLU A 186 -10.77 19.38 12.78
C GLU A 186 -9.45 18.87 12.19
N ILE A 187 -8.41 19.70 12.23
CA ILE A 187 -7.05 19.35 11.77
C ILE A 187 -6.31 18.65 12.92
N VAL A 188 -6.86 17.51 13.34
CA VAL A 188 -6.36 16.73 14.46
C VAL A 188 -6.24 15.30 14.02
N ASP A 189 -5.06 14.73 14.21
CA ASP A 189 -4.85 13.31 14.04
C ASP A 189 -5.40 12.54 15.24
N VAL A 190 -6.01 11.41 14.95
CA VAL A 190 -6.53 10.47 15.93
C VAL A 190 -6.13 9.06 15.53
N ASP A 191 -6.16 8.17 16.50
CA ASP A 191 -6.09 6.74 16.25
C ASP A 191 -7.17 6.32 15.23
N GLY A 192 -6.80 5.43 14.32
CA GLY A 192 -7.65 4.97 13.22
C GLY A 192 -8.95 4.34 13.68
N TYR A 193 -10.03 4.64 12.98
CA TYR A 193 -11.38 4.19 13.26
C TYR A 193 -12.05 3.61 12.00
N ASP A 194 -13.05 2.75 12.19
CA ASP A 194 -13.83 2.07 11.15
C ASP A 194 -13.03 1.14 10.21
N HIS A 195 -11.74 0.92 10.46
CA HIS A 195 -10.95 0.00 9.65
C HIS A 195 -11.35 -1.45 9.87
N ILE A 196 -11.21 -2.26 8.82
CA ILE A 196 -11.27 -3.72 8.91
C ILE A 196 -9.87 -4.25 8.69
N ILE A 197 -9.26 -4.79 9.75
CA ILE A 197 -7.85 -5.20 9.76
C ILE A 197 -7.82 -6.69 10.03
N ARG A 198 -7.63 -7.49 8.97
CA ARG A 198 -7.75 -8.94 9.08
C ARG A 198 -6.67 -9.72 8.36
N ASN A 199 -6.20 -10.79 9.00
CA ASN A 199 -5.24 -11.75 8.44
C ASN A 199 -3.89 -11.12 8.01
N ASN A 200 -3.49 -9.98 8.57
CA ASN A 200 -2.25 -9.31 8.17
C ASN A 200 -1.04 -9.87 8.92
N LEU A 201 0.07 -10.03 8.21
CA LEU A 201 1.37 -10.43 8.74
C LEU A 201 2.28 -9.21 8.90
N SER A 202 2.90 -9.06 10.05
CA SER A 202 3.91 -8.02 10.31
C SER A 202 5.16 -8.64 10.89
N TYR A 203 6.30 -8.46 10.23
CA TYR A 203 7.58 -8.97 10.69
C TYR A 203 8.64 -7.87 10.77
N LYS A 204 9.42 -7.86 11.87
CA LYS A 204 10.57 -6.96 12.13
C LYS A 204 10.40 -5.54 11.55
N PRO A 205 9.45 -4.72 12.04
CA PRO A 205 9.46 -3.30 11.72
C PRO A 205 10.81 -2.69 12.16
N ARG A 206 11.34 -1.72 11.41
CA ARG A 206 12.65 -1.11 11.72
C ARG A 206 12.61 -0.24 12.97
N ALA A 207 11.45 0.34 13.30
CA ALA A 207 11.25 0.94 14.62
C ALA A 207 10.67 -0.13 15.55
N ALA A 208 11.33 -0.35 16.68
CA ALA A 208 10.99 -1.41 17.63
C ALA A 208 9.51 -1.36 18.03
N GLY A 209 8.83 -2.51 17.98
CA GLY A 209 7.44 -2.67 18.38
C GLY A 209 6.39 -2.06 17.43
N LYS A 210 6.78 -1.33 16.37
CA LYS A 210 5.85 -0.65 15.47
C LYS A 210 5.25 -1.58 14.40
N HIS A 211 4.69 -2.72 14.84
CA HIS A 211 4.00 -3.65 13.96
C HIS A 211 2.73 -3.02 13.41
N ILE A 212 1.92 -2.44 14.29
CA ILE A 212 0.79 -1.56 14.00
C ILE A 212 0.86 -0.35 14.93
N VAL A 213 0.53 0.84 14.42
CA VAL A 213 0.47 2.10 15.19
C VAL A 213 -0.79 2.88 14.84
N ASP A 214 -1.17 3.80 15.73
CA ASP A 214 -2.24 4.77 15.54
C ASP A 214 -3.59 4.11 15.21
N VAL A 215 -4.04 3.16 16.03
CA VAL A 215 -5.24 2.34 15.79
C VAL A 215 -6.13 2.32 17.02
N ASN A 216 -7.39 2.71 16.85
CA ASN A 216 -8.40 2.59 17.88
C ASN A 216 -8.96 1.17 17.84
N ARG A 217 -8.61 0.36 18.83
CA ARG A 217 -8.99 -1.06 18.87
C ARG A 217 -10.47 -1.29 19.12
N GLU A 218 -11.16 -0.30 19.68
CA GLU A 218 -12.59 -0.37 19.99
C GLU A 218 -13.44 0.05 18.78
N GLU A 219 -12.91 0.92 17.92
CA GLU A 219 -13.60 1.43 16.72
C GLU A 219 -13.17 0.72 15.44
N CYS A 220 -12.22 -0.21 15.51
CA CYS A 220 -11.80 -1.04 14.37
C CYS A 220 -12.24 -2.50 14.53
N THR A 221 -12.57 -3.14 13.41
CA THR A 221 -12.72 -4.60 13.35
C THR A 221 -11.35 -5.25 13.14
N ILE A 222 -10.76 -5.83 14.20
CA ILE A 222 -9.41 -6.41 14.16
C ILE A 222 -9.47 -7.92 14.39
N ILE A 223 -9.10 -8.71 13.38
CA ILE A 223 -9.28 -10.16 13.41
C ILE A 223 -8.02 -10.87 12.89
N ASN A 224 -7.47 -11.79 13.69
CA ASN A 224 -6.48 -12.77 13.20
C ASN A 224 -5.26 -12.14 12.50
N ASN A 225 -4.66 -11.09 13.05
CA ASN A 225 -3.40 -10.55 12.53
C ASN A 225 -2.25 -11.06 13.40
N SER A 226 -1.03 -11.09 12.84
CA SER A 226 0.13 -11.57 13.61
C SER A 226 0.45 -10.69 14.83
N PHE A 227 -0.06 -9.45 14.86
CA PHE A 227 0.23 -8.44 15.89
C PHE A 227 -0.97 -8.11 16.80
N LEU A 228 -2.20 -8.36 16.34
CA LEU A 228 -3.45 -8.08 17.06
C LEU A 228 -4.59 -8.99 16.59
N PRO A 229 -5.56 -9.33 17.46
CA PRO A 229 -5.71 -8.87 18.84
C PRO A 229 -4.77 -9.55 19.84
N VAL A 230 -4.20 -10.70 19.46
CA VAL A 230 -3.17 -11.44 20.22
C VAL A 230 -1.90 -11.46 19.39
N ASP A 231 -0.78 -11.08 19.99
CA ASP A 231 0.52 -11.12 19.31
C ASP A 231 0.95 -12.57 19.07
N MET A 232 0.96 -12.97 17.81
CA MET A 232 1.52 -14.24 17.38
C MET A 232 2.99 -14.00 17.10
N THR A 233 3.86 -14.41 18.02
CA THR A 233 5.32 -14.29 17.84
C THR A 233 5.72 -14.80 16.46
N VAL A 234 6.27 -13.91 15.63
CA VAL A 234 6.77 -14.20 14.29
C VAL A 234 8.30 -14.30 14.36
N GLY A 235 8.86 -15.43 13.96
CA GLY A 235 10.29 -15.72 13.92
C GLY A 235 10.84 -15.81 12.49
N GLU A 236 12.17 -15.85 12.35
CA GLU A 236 12.80 -16.14 11.05
C GLU A 236 12.41 -17.53 10.55
N ASP A 237 12.30 -18.50 11.46
CA ASP A 237 11.99 -19.89 11.15
C ASP A 237 10.58 -20.10 10.58
N ASP A 238 9.68 -19.13 10.73
CA ASP A 238 8.35 -19.17 10.13
C ASP A 238 8.41 -19.03 8.59
N PHE A 239 9.48 -18.45 8.04
CA PHE A 239 9.57 -18.09 6.62
C PHE A 239 10.38 -19.10 5.81
N VAL A 240 9.92 -19.38 4.59
CA VAL A 240 10.67 -20.17 3.60
C VAL A 240 11.94 -19.41 3.17
N SER A 241 11.82 -18.11 2.89
CA SER A 241 12.93 -17.24 2.56
C SER A 241 12.70 -15.80 3.06
N LEU A 242 13.80 -15.13 3.40
CA LEU A 242 13.86 -13.69 3.68
C LEU A 242 14.78 -12.96 2.71
N ASP A 243 15.10 -13.56 1.55
CA ASP A 243 15.90 -12.94 0.49
C ASP A 243 15.07 -11.97 -0.37
N PRO A 244 15.27 -10.65 -0.25
CA PRO A 244 14.48 -9.67 -0.99
C PRO A 244 14.88 -9.55 -2.47
N ALA A 245 16.00 -10.16 -2.92
CA ALA A 245 16.40 -10.13 -4.33
C ALA A 245 15.33 -10.76 -5.25
N GLN A 246 14.45 -11.58 -4.68
CA GLN A 246 13.34 -12.22 -5.39
C GLN A 246 12.26 -11.23 -5.87
N LEU A 247 12.11 -10.06 -5.23
CA LEU A 247 11.08 -9.08 -5.56
C LEU A 247 11.26 -8.45 -6.96
N THR A 248 12.50 -8.41 -7.44
CA THR A 248 12.87 -7.87 -8.76
C THR A 248 13.12 -8.95 -9.81
N LEU A 249 12.79 -10.22 -9.53
CA LEU A 249 12.84 -11.26 -10.55
C LEU A 249 11.96 -10.87 -11.76
N PRO A 250 12.33 -11.31 -12.98
CA PRO A 250 11.50 -11.08 -14.15
C PRO A 250 10.09 -11.62 -13.96
N ARG A 251 9.08 -10.90 -14.47
CA ARG A 251 7.71 -11.41 -14.56
C ARG A 251 7.70 -12.71 -15.39
N LYS A 252 6.68 -13.54 -15.17
CA LYS A 252 6.44 -14.72 -16.00
C LYS A 252 6.05 -14.28 -17.42
N ALA A 253 6.07 -15.21 -18.37
CA ALA A 253 5.77 -14.94 -19.77
C ALA A 253 4.36 -14.33 -19.99
N ASP A 254 3.40 -14.62 -19.10
CA ASP A 254 2.03 -14.08 -19.13
C ASP A 254 1.89 -12.73 -18.38
N GLY A 255 3.00 -12.12 -17.97
CA GLY A 255 3.08 -10.90 -17.19
C GLY A 255 2.79 -11.07 -15.70
N SER A 256 2.38 -12.25 -15.23
CA SER A 256 2.14 -12.47 -13.80
C SER A 256 3.43 -12.28 -12.98
N LEU A 257 3.26 -11.97 -11.69
CA LEU A 257 4.37 -11.83 -10.76
C LEU A 257 5.24 -13.10 -10.72
N PRO A 258 6.57 -12.98 -10.54
CA PRO A 258 7.44 -14.14 -10.40
C PRO A 258 7.03 -15.01 -9.21
N ASP A 259 7.32 -16.31 -9.30
CA ASP A 259 7.25 -17.16 -8.12
C ASP A 259 8.38 -16.77 -7.16
N ILE A 260 7.99 -16.39 -5.95
CA ILE A 260 8.91 -16.05 -4.85
C ILE A 260 8.63 -16.93 -3.64
N ASP A 261 9.66 -17.20 -2.87
CA ASP A 261 9.59 -17.75 -1.51
C ASP A 261 9.75 -16.66 -0.45
N PHE A 262 10.21 -15.48 -0.85
CA PHE A 262 10.35 -14.32 0.03
C PHE A 262 9.05 -14.04 0.78
N LEU A 263 9.16 -14.02 2.11
CA LEU A 263 8.06 -13.81 3.06
C LEU A 263 6.91 -14.83 3.00
N LYS A 264 7.05 -15.93 2.25
CA LYS A 264 6.12 -17.05 2.35
C LYS A 264 6.36 -17.80 3.66
N LEU A 265 5.27 -18.17 4.32
CA LEU A 265 5.28 -18.98 5.53
C LEU A 265 5.50 -20.45 5.20
N LYS A 266 6.32 -21.14 5.98
CA LYS A 266 6.44 -22.59 5.91
C LYS A 266 5.13 -23.24 6.34
N ARG A 267 4.80 -24.39 5.74
CA ARG A 267 3.57 -25.14 6.04
C ARG A 267 3.42 -25.58 7.49
N ASN A 268 4.53 -25.68 8.24
CA ASN A 268 4.53 -26.05 9.65
C ASN A 268 4.53 -24.84 10.60
N SER A 269 4.45 -23.61 10.07
CA SER A 269 4.29 -22.41 10.90
C SER A 269 2.84 -22.29 11.37
N LYS A 270 2.63 -21.95 12.64
CA LYS A 270 1.31 -21.60 13.19
C LYS A 270 0.61 -20.47 12.42
N LEU A 271 1.38 -19.58 11.81
CA LEU A 271 0.86 -18.45 11.01
C LEU A 271 0.29 -18.95 9.68
N TYR A 272 0.83 -20.05 9.15
CA TYR A 272 0.33 -20.70 7.95
C TYR A 272 -1.05 -21.29 8.19
N ASP A 273 -1.21 -22.03 9.30
CA ASP A 273 -2.50 -22.61 9.70
C ASP A 273 -3.56 -21.54 9.98
N ALA A 274 -3.14 -20.37 10.47
CA ALA A 274 -4.01 -19.22 10.69
C ALA A 274 -4.39 -18.48 9.39
N GLY A 275 -3.81 -18.82 8.23
CA GLY A 275 -4.13 -18.17 6.95
C GLY A 275 -3.73 -16.69 6.89
N ILE A 276 -2.64 -16.31 7.57
CA ILE A 276 -2.17 -14.94 7.70
C ILE A 276 -1.15 -14.59 6.61
N GLY A 277 -1.26 -13.40 6.03
CA GLY A 277 -0.31 -12.84 5.07
C GLY A 277 -0.68 -13.02 3.60
N PHE A 278 0.16 -12.47 2.72
CA PHE A 278 -0.13 -12.21 1.30
C PHE A 278 -0.27 -13.48 0.44
N GLN A 279 0.35 -14.58 0.88
CA GLN A 279 0.33 -15.84 0.14
C GLN A 279 -1.05 -16.52 0.10
N PHE A 280 -1.98 -16.12 0.96
CA PHE A 280 -3.31 -16.70 1.06
C PHE A 280 -4.33 -15.77 0.47
N SER A 281 -5.20 -16.25 -0.42
CA SER A 281 -6.31 -15.46 -0.95
C SER A 281 -7.15 -14.89 0.19
N ALA A 282 -7.39 -13.58 0.17
CA ALA A 282 -8.46 -13.01 0.98
C ALA A 282 -9.77 -13.69 0.57
N GLN A 283 -10.33 -14.53 1.45
CA GLN A 283 -11.62 -15.17 1.18
C GLN A 283 -12.65 -14.07 0.88
N ASN A 284 -13.52 -14.32 -0.11
CA ASN A 284 -14.55 -13.37 -0.51
C ASN A 284 -15.31 -12.88 0.73
N LEU A 285 -15.32 -11.56 0.88
CA LEU A 285 -16.05 -10.80 1.89
C LEU A 285 -17.54 -11.15 1.85
#